data_AF-A0A2T4IS76-F1
#
_entry.id   AF-A0A2T4IS76-F1
#
_cell.length_a   1.000
_cell.length_b   1.000
_cell.length_c   1.000
_cell.angle_alpha   90.00
_cell.angle_beta   90.00
_cell.angle_gamma   90.00
#
_symmetry.space_group_name_H-M   'P 1'
#
loop_
_entity.id
_entity.type
_entity.pdbx_description
1 polymer ?
#
loop_
_entity_poly.entity_id
_entity_poly.type
_entity_poly.pdbx_seq_one_letter_code
_entity_poly.pdbx_strand_id
1 'polypeptide(L)' 'MPTIPKIEKVRIFTPSEIRLFGRVFERAKRKGETEAHREALASRIVANYMAGITDEAELLAVSRQPRGHFDASH' A
#
# COMPACT_ATOMS: atom_id res chain seq x y z
N MET A 1 -24.19 -27.14 19.15
CA MET A 1 -22.91 -26.41 19.28
C MET A 1 -22.75 -25.54 18.04
N PRO A 2 -22.58 -24.21 18.14
CA PRO A 2 -22.39 -23.37 16.96
C PRO A 2 -20.95 -23.50 16.45
N THR A 3 -20.78 -23.94 15.22
CA THR A 3 -19.51 -23.92 14.48
C THR A 3 -19.17 -22.48 14.14
N ILE A 4 -18.24 -21.90 14.87
CA ILE A 4 -17.64 -20.60 14.54
C ILE A 4 -16.96 -20.78 13.17
N PRO A 5 -17.36 -20.05 12.12
CA PRO A 5 -16.70 -20.15 10.84
C PRO A 5 -15.25 -19.70 11.01
N LYS A 6 -14.33 -20.51 10.49
CA LYS A 6 -12.90 -20.24 10.44
C LYS A 6 -12.73 -19.02 9.54
N ILE A 7 -12.67 -17.85 10.16
CA ILE A 7 -12.46 -16.58 9.47
C ILE A 7 -11.04 -16.64 8.92
N GLU A 8 -10.91 -17.16 7.71
CA GLU A 8 -9.79 -16.86 6.84
C GLU A 8 -9.66 -15.34 6.90
N LYS A 9 -8.52 -14.83 7.41
CA LYS A 9 -8.35 -13.43 7.79
C LYS A 9 -8.46 -12.52 6.57
N VAL A 10 -9.67 -12.26 6.10
CA VAL A 10 -10.01 -11.12 5.27
C VAL A 10 -9.80 -9.93 6.21
N ARG A 11 -8.63 -9.31 6.15
CA ARG A 11 -8.39 -8.04 6.83
C ARG A 11 -9.32 -7.02 6.19
N ILE A 12 -10.44 -6.77 6.85
CA ILE A 12 -11.35 -5.68 6.48
C ILE A 12 -10.59 -4.41 6.81
N PHE A 13 -10.18 -3.66 5.78
CA PHE A 13 -9.57 -2.35 5.99
C PHE A 13 -10.59 -1.43 6.67
N THR A 14 -10.20 -0.85 7.79
CA THR A 14 -11.00 0.17 8.47
C THR A 14 -11.13 1.41 7.57
N PRO A 15 -12.19 2.21 7.75
CA PRO A 15 -12.33 3.46 7.00
C PRO A 15 -11.14 4.41 7.23
N SER A 16 -10.45 4.32 8.36
CA SER A 16 -9.23 5.07 8.64
C SER A 16 -8.06 4.63 7.75
N GLU A 17 -7.89 3.32 7.53
CA GLU A 17 -6.87 2.76 6.63
C GLU A 17 -7.15 3.12 5.17
N ILE A 18 -8.41 3.04 4.73
CA ILE A 18 -8.78 3.44 3.37
C ILE A 18 -8.49 4.94 3.14
N ARG A 19 -8.73 5.79 4.15
CA ARG A 19 -8.37 7.21 4.08
C ARG A 19 -6.86 7.43 4.02
N LEU A 20 -6.08 6.63 4.74
CA LEU A 20 -4.61 6.65 4.66
C LEU A 20 -4.14 6.32 3.24
N PHE A 21 -4.63 5.23 2.66
CA PHE A 21 -4.27 4.83 1.29
C PHE A 21 -4.64 5.91 0.27
N GLY A 22 -5.81 6.53 0.41
CA GLY A 22 -6.20 7.66 -0.43
C GLY A 22 -5.22 8.83 -0.37
N ARG A 23 -4.80 9.24 0.84
CA ARG A 23 -3.83 10.35 1.00
C ARG A 23 -2.46 10.01 0.44
N VAL A 24 -1.95 8.81 0.72
CA VAL A 24 -0.66 8.34 0.18
C VAL A 24 -0.71 8.28 -1.34
N PHE A 25 -1.78 7.71 -1.89
CA PHE A 25 -1.99 7.61 -3.33
C PHE A 25 -2.05 8.99 -4.01
N GLU A 26 -2.85 9.92 -3.48
CA GLU A 26 -2.95 11.28 -4.00
C GLU A 26 -1.60 12.04 -3.98
N ARG A 27 -0.75 11.71 -3.01
CA ARG A 27 0.54 12.37 -2.80
C ARG A 27 1.69 11.66 -3.54
N ALA A 28 1.53 10.39 -3.88
CA ALA A 28 2.48 9.59 -4.66
C ALA A 28 2.17 9.61 -6.17
N LYS A 29 0.91 9.78 -6.58
CA LYS A 29 0.55 9.95 -8.00
C LYS A 29 1.19 11.22 -8.57
N ARG A 30 1.68 11.17 -9.81
CA ARG A 30 2.08 12.35 -10.57
C ARG A 30 0.94 12.84 -11.47
N LYS A 31 0.90 14.14 -11.75
CA LYS A 31 -0.04 14.71 -12.73
C LYS A 31 0.32 14.18 -14.12
N GLY A 32 -0.61 13.49 -14.77
CA GLY A 32 -0.43 12.93 -16.12
C GLY A 32 -0.16 11.42 -16.18
N GLU A 33 -0.14 10.72 -15.05
CA GLU A 33 0.08 9.27 -15.03
C GLU A 33 -1.11 8.50 -15.62
N THR A 34 -0.78 7.47 -16.42
CA THR A 34 -1.72 6.49 -16.99
C THR A 34 -2.41 5.65 -15.92
N GLU A 35 -3.59 5.13 -16.25
CA GLU A 35 -4.38 4.27 -15.37
C GLU A 35 -3.57 3.07 -14.83
N ALA A 36 -2.83 2.39 -15.71
CA ALA A 36 -1.95 1.28 -15.32
C ALA A 36 -0.92 1.66 -14.24
N HIS A 37 -0.36 2.87 -14.31
CA HIS A 37 0.60 3.35 -13.31
C HIS A 37 -0.06 3.66 -11.97
N ARG A 38 -1.31 4.15 -12.00
CA ARG A 38 -2.14 4.33 -10.81
C ARG A 38 -2.47 3.00 -10.16
N GLU A 39 -2.89 2.01 -10.93
CA GLU A 39 -3.18 0.67 -10.41
C GLU A 39 -1.94 0.01 -9.79
N ALA A 40 -0.78 0.14 -10.45
CA ALA A 40 0.50 -0.33 -9.91
C ALA A 40 0.87 0.36 -8.59
N LEU A 41 0.65 1.68 -8.49
CA LEU A 41 0.87 2.45 -7.27
C LEU A 41 -0.05 2.00 -6.14
N ALA A 42 -1.35 1.83 -6.41
CA ALA A 42 -2.32 1.36 -5.43
C ALA A 42 -1.97 -0.04 -4.91
N SER A 43 -1.60 -0.97 -5.80
CA SER A 43 -1.10 -2.30 -5.41
C SER A 43 0.15 -2.23 -4.53
N ARG A 44 1.11 -1.35 -4.84
CA ARG A 44 2.31 -1.16 -4.02
C ARG A 44 1.97 -0.66 -2.62
N ILE A 45 1.09 0.34 -2.51
CA ILE A 45 0.60 0.88 -1.23
C ILE A 45 0.02 -0.25 -0.38
N VAL A 46 -0.89 -1.06 -0.94
CA VAL A 46 -1.52 -2.18 -0.22
C VAL A 46 -0.49 -3.26 0.15
N ALA A 47 0.42 -3.62 -0.76
CA ALA A 47 1.47 -4.60 -0.49
C ALA A 47 2.44 -4.16 0.63
N ASN A 48 2.85 -2.89 0.61
CA ASN A 48 3.71 -2.30 1.65
C ASN A 48 2.97 -2.24 3.00
N TYR A 49 1.67 -1.94 2.99
CA TYR A 49 0.85 -2.00 4.19
C TYR A 49 0.72 -3.41 4.76
N MET A 50 0.50 -4.40 3.89
CA MET A 50 0.46 -5.80 4.28
C MET A 50 1.81 -6.30 4.82
N ALA A 51 2.92 -5.72 4.36
CA ALA A 51 4.26 -5.99 4.89
C ALA A 51 4.49 -5.40 6.30
N GLY A 52 3.51 -4.67 6.86
CA GLY A 52 3.56 -4.10 8.21
C GLY A 52 3.92 -2.61 8.25
N ILE A 53 4.08 -1.96 7.10
CA ILE A 53 4.31 -0.52 7.04
C ILE A 53 2.96 0.18 7.20
N THR A 54 2.67 0.77 8.35
CA THR A 54 1.39 1.44 8.62
C THR A 54 1.51 2.96 8.67
N ASP A 55 2.74 3.49 8.69
CA ASP A 55 3.00 4.93 8.74
C ASP A 55 2.86 5.58 7.36
N GLU A 56 2.16 6.72 7.30
CA GLU A 56 1.87 7.45 6.05
C GLU A 56 3.13 7.88 5.31
N ALA A 57 4.12 8.42 6.03
CA ALA A 57 5.34 8.95 5.44
C ALA A 57 6.22 7.82 4.92
N GLU A 58 6.33 6.73 5.70
CA GLU A 58 7.05 5.53 5.28
C GLU A 58 6.40 4.90 4.04
N LEU A 59 5.07 4.72 4.05
CA LEU A 59 4.33 4.15 2.93
C LEU A 59 4.50 4.97 1.65
N LEU A 60 4.48 6.29 1.78
CA LEU A 60 4.74 7.21 0.68
C LEU A 60 6.18 7.06 0.15
N ALA A 61 7.17 7.01 1.04
CA ALA A 61 8.58 6.86 0.68
C ALA A 61 8.82 5.55 -0.07
N VAL A 62 8.33 4.41 0.45
CA VAL A 62 8.51 3.09 -0.16
C VAL A 62 7.66 2.87 -1.40
N SER A 63 6.55 3.61 -1.57
CA SER A 63 5.70 3.51 -2.77
C SER A 63 6.17 4.43 -3.90
N ARG A 64 6.86 5.53 -3.57
CA ARG A 64 7.52 6.42 -4.55
C ARG A 64 8.87 5.89 -5.01
N GLN A 65 9.53 5.04 -4.23
CA GLN A 65 10.73 4.35 -4.70
C GLN A 65 10.34 3.25 -5.69
N PRO A 66 10.76 3.33 -6.96
CA PRO A 66 10.80 2.14 -7.79
C PRO A 66 11.76 1.18 -7.09
N ARG A 67 11.26 0.01 -6.67
CA ARG A 67 12.12 -1.07 -6.15
C ARG A 67 13.17 -1.37 -7.23
N GLY A 68 14.36 -0.81 -7.08
CA GLY A 68 15.32 -0.66 -8.16
C GLY A 68 16.50 0.22 -7.76
N HIS A 69 16.99 0.05 -6.54
CA HIS A 69 18.39 0.30 -6.20
C HIS A 69 18.72 -0.44 -4.90
N PHE A 70 18.88 -1.76 -5.00
CA PHE A 70 19.76 -2.44 -4.07
C PHE A 70 21.15 -1.94 -4.46
N ASP A 71 21.64 -0.94 -3.73
CA ASP A 71 23.00 -0.43 -3.88
C ASP A 71 23.95 -1.60 -3.54
N ALA A 72 24.47 -2.22 -4.58
CA ALA A 72 25.59 -3.13 -4.48
C ALA A 72 26.85 -2.28 -4.35
N SER A 73 27.19 -1.85 -3.13
CA SER A 73 28.53 -1.36 -2.75
C SER A 73 28.69 -1.27 -1.23
N HIS A 74 29.19 -2.35 -0.62
CA HIS A 74 30.33 -2.31 0.31
C HIS A 74 30.96 -3.69 0.42
#